data_AF-A0A949NQM5-F1
#
_entry.id   AF-A0A949NQM5-F1
#
_cell.length_a   1.000
_cell.length_b   1.000
_cell.length_c   1.000
_cell.angle_alpha   90.00
_cell.angle_beta   90.00
_cell.angle_gamma   90.00
#
_symmetry.space_group_name_H-M   'P 1'
#
loop_
_entity.id
_entity.type
_entity.pdbx_description
1 polymer ?
#
loop_
_entity_poly.entity_id
_entity_poly.type
_entity_poly.pdbx_seq_one_letter_code
_entity_poly.pdbx_strand_id
1 'polypeptide(L)'
;MAARENTGRALVLRLSLADLWHEWILSLCLMLAVAAILAPLLLLFGLKHGTIETLRYRLIQNPVNREIRPTISRSYSRGWIKALNQRPEVELAIPNTRQLSASVLVRLKGGKQETRMEIVPTAPGDPLLLQNRAPVPGEGQCVLSQEAMRKLGAKAGDTLVVTTARRRGGVYEKGVMELKVAGAADPRATTQGRLFVLLPVLEAMESYKDGEAVPRYGWPGSLPQAYPLYDGAVVAGPQPLDNTLLLSLRINTGFYRSQAMGREELLKTSGLSFPEKAHTYFLSTLGSGAGASTGRSSPVDEKNLEAVRAKLRGAEAALLPWVAPQKAELLGPGGKALAQVELYALPGGGDLPAETRPVPAPPWPAANKGEGPRLMLMAAPEVKASGEGLRLRLKMGERELAFPVSLTTEPSPRAGVSFIPPELAGVLRLGQTRPVRYDPEHKQFLIHRRGYAAFRLYTRSIDQVAGLKEYFESQGIDVHTKAAEILQVKELDRYLSLIFWLIAAVGIAGGAASLVASLYASVERKKRDLAVLRLIGLPRGSLLRFPVYQGVVLAGGGFLAALGFFGALAQTINTLFAAHLHPGESFCRLPWQELAATLAVAALAAVLAAWRVSRIEPAEALRDE
;
A
#
# COMPACT_ATOMS: atom_id res chain seq x y z
N MET A 1 -59.16 -47.51 -0.43
CA MET A 1 -57.86 -48.14 -0.07
C MET A 1 -56.95 -47.21 0.76
N ALA A 2 -56.76 -45.94 0.37
CA ALA A 2 -55.88 -45.00 1.09
C ALA A 2 -56.25 -44.74 2.57
N ALA A 3 -57.56 -44.73 2.91
CA ALA A 3 -58.00 -44.50 4.30
C ALA A 3 -57.62 -45.66 5.26
N ARG A 4 -57.69 -46.93 4.80
CA ARG A 4 -57.28 -48.11 5.58
C ARG A 4 -55.77 -48.20 5.77
N GLU A 5 -55.00 -47.69 4.80
CA GLU A 5 -53.53 -47.68 4.87
C GLU A 5 -53.01 -46.67 5.92
N ASN A 6 -53.68 -45.52 6.06
CA ASN A 6 -53.38 -44.53 7.10
C ASN A 6 -53.69 -45.04 8.51
N THR A 7 -54.78 -45.80 8.69
CA THR A 7 -55.13 -46.40 10.00
C THR A 7 -54.08 -47.43 10.42
N GLY A 8 -53.58 -48.24 9.49
CA GLY A 8 -52.52 -49.21 9.75
C GLY A 8 -51.18 -48.55 10.10
N ARG A 9 -50.82 -47.44 9.43
CA ARG A 9 -49.59 -46.67 9.73
C ARG A 9 -49.64 -46.05 11.14
N ALA A 10 -50.78 -45.46 11.52
CA ALA A 10 -50.97 -44.86 12.84
C ALA A 10 -50.95 -45.92 13.96
N LEU A 11 -51.52 -47.10 13.71
CA LEU A 11 -51.50 -48.21 14.67
C LEU A 11 -50.08 -48.74 14.91
N VAL A 12 -49.30 -48.97 13.85
CA VAL A 12 -47.91 -49.44 13.95
C VAL A 12 -47.04 -48.40 14.66
N LEU A 13 -47.25 -47.11 14.40
CA LEU A 13 -46.53 -46.03 15.07
C LEU A 13 -46.86 -45.99 16.57
N ARG A 14 -48.14 -46.11 16.95
CA ARG A 14 -48.56 -46.20 18.36
C ARG A 14 -47.99 -47.43 19.07
N LEU A 15 -48.01 -48.59 18.42
CA LEU A 15 -47.43 -49.82 18.96
C LEU A 15 -45.91 -49.68 19.14
N SER A 16 -45.21 -49.07 18.18
CA SER A 16 -43.76 -48.85 18.28
C SER A 16 -43.37 -47.91 19.42
N LEU A 17 -44.17 -46.87 19.66
CA LEU A 17 -43.98 -45.94 20.78
C LEU A 17 -44.30 -46.60 22.13
N ALA A 18 -45.38 -47.39 22.19
CA ALA A 18 -45.74 -48.13 23.39
C ALA A 18 -44.66 -49.16 23.77
N ASP A 19 -44.08 -49.84 22.78
CA ASP A 19 -42.98 -50.79 22.97
C ASP A 19 -41.71 -50.09 23.50
N LEU A 20 -41.33 -48.95 22.92
CA LEU A 20 -40.22 -48.14 23.42
C LEU A 20 -40.44 -47.65 24.86
N TRP A 21 -41.68 -47.35 25.23
CA TRP A 21 -42.06 -46.94 26.58
C TRP A 21 -42.05 -48.11 27.56
N HIS A 22 -42.44 -49.30 27.11
CA HIS A 22 -42.39 -50.51 27.94
C HIS A 22 -40.94 -50.86 28.31
N GLU A 23 -40.02 -50.79 27.34
CA GLU A 23 -38.59 -50.99 27.54
C GLU A 23 -37.83 -49.65 27.74
N TRP A 24 -38.39 -48.73 28.54
CA TRP A 24 -37.85 -47.36 28.67
C TRP A 24 -36.38 -47.30 29.10
N ILE A 25 -35.89 -48.25 29.90
CA ILE A 25 -34.47 -48.32 30.32
C ILE A 25 -33.57 -48.58 29.11
N LEU A 26 -33.94 -49.55 28.27
CA LEU A 26 -33.18 -49.90 27.06
C LEU A 26 -33.24 -48.75 26.06
N SER A 27 -34.42 -48.15 25.88
CA SER A 27 -34.63 -46.99 25.02
C SER A 27 -33.79 -45.79 25.47
N LEU A 28 -33.75 -45.50 26.76
CA LEU A 28 -32.93 -44.43 27.33
C LEU A 28 -31.44 -44.70 27.15
N CYS A 29 -30.98 -45.92 27.40
CA CYS A 29 -29.60 -46.32 27.19
C CYS A 29 -29.17 -46.13 25.71
N LEU A 30 -30.03 -46.52 24.77
CA LEU A 30 -29.79 -46.34 23.34
C LEU A 30 -29.78 -44.88 22.92
N MET A 31 -30.71 -44.07 23.43
CA MET A 31 -30.71 -42.62 23.22
C MET A 31 -29.43 -41.98 23.77
N LEU A 32 -28.99 -42.38 24.97
CA LEU A 32 -27.75 -41.90 25.57
C LEU A 32 -26.50 -42.36 24.81
N ALA A 33 -26.48 -43.57 24.25
CA ALA A 33 -25.39 -44.05 23.42
C ALA A 33 -25.25 -43.23 22.13
N VAL A 34 -26.37 -42.93 21.46
CA VAL A 34 -26.42 -42.02 20.31
C VAL A 34 -25.97 -40.61 20.73
N ALA A 35 -26.44 -40.13 21.88
CA ALA A 35 -26.07 -38.82 22.40
C ALA A 35 -24.58 -38.74 22.74
N ALA A 36 -23.98 -39.79 23.30
CA ALA A 36 -22.56 -39.85 23.64
C ALA A 36 -21.64 -39.78 22.41
N ILE A 37 -22.12 -40.19 21.24
CA ILE A 37 -21.40 -40.07 19.97
C ILE A 37 -21.60 -38.69 19.36
N LEU A 38 -22.83 -38.18 19.35
CA LEU A 38 -23.17 -36.91 18.71
C LEU A 38 -22.75 -35.68 19.51
N ALA A 39 -22.81 -35.73 20.85
CA ALA A 39 -22.53 -34.58 21.69
C ALA A 39 -21.07 -34.09 21.60
N PRO A 40 -20.04 -34.96 21.64
CA PRO A 40 -18.66 -34.52 21.40
C PRO A 40 -18.46 -33.95 20.00
N LEU A 41 -19.08 -34.54 18.97
CA LEU A 41 -19.01 -34.03 17.60
C LEU A 41 -19.62 -32.63 17.49
N LEU A 42 -20.82 -32.42 18.04
CA LEU A 42 -21.48 -31.12 18.08
C LEU A 42 -20.63 -30.09 18.83
N LEU A 43 -20.06 -30.46 19.97
CA LEU A 43 -19.21 -29.57 20.76
C LEU A 43 -17.96 -29.15 20.00
N LEU A 44 -17.28 -30.12 19.39
CA LEU A 44 -16.12 -29.91 18.55
C LEU A 44 -16.45 -28.98 17.37
N PHE A 45 -17.62 -29.18 16.75
CA PHE A 45 -18.11 -28.34 15.66
C PHE A 45 -18.42 -26.92 16.10
N GLY A 46 -19.07 -26.77 17.27
CA GLY A 46 -19.38 -25.47 17.86
C GLY A 46 -18.13 -24.70 18.24
N LEU A 47 -17.11 -25.39 18.77
CA LEU A 47 -15.80 -24.80 19.07
C LEU A 47 -15.04 -24.41 17.81
N LYS A 48 -14.99 -25.29 16.81
CA LYS A 48 -14.40 -24.98 15.49
C LYS A 48 -15.02 -23.71 14.93
N HIS A 49 -16.35 -23.70 14.78
CA HIS A 49 -17.04 -22.57 14.19
C HIS A 49 -16.87 -21.31 15.03
N GLY A 50 -17.02 -21.37 16.35
CA GLY A 50 -16.84 -20.18 17.19
C GLY A 50 -15.41 -19.64 17.18
N THR A 51 -14.39 -20.51 17.22
CA THR A 51 -12.97 -20.09 17.17
C THR A 51 -12.57 -19.57 15.80
N ILE A 52 -12.93 -20.26 14.71
CA ILE A 52 -12.64 -19.80 13.35
C ILE A 52 -13.44 -18.57 13.01
N GLU A 53 -14.72 -18.49 13.37
CA GLU A 53 -15.52 -17.28 13.17
C GLU A 53 -14.93 -16.13 13.96
N THR A 54 -14.42 -16.33 15.18
CA THR A 54 -13.71 -15.31 15.95
C THR A 54 -12.39 -14.89 15.30
N LEU A 55 -11.54 -15.84 14.89
CA LEU A 55 -10.27 -15.55 14.22
C LEU A 55 -10.49 -14.87 12.87
N ARG A 56 -11.43 -15.40 12.08
CA ARG A 56 -11.86 -14.85 10.79
C ARG A 56 -12.49 -13.49 10.98
N TYR A 57 -13.31 -13.28 12.00
CA TYR A 57 -13.89 -11.97 12.32
C TYR A 57 -12.78 -10.97 12.65
N ARG A 58 -11.84 -11.33 13.53
CA ARG A 58 -10.68 -10.48 13.87
C ARG A 58 -9.78 -10.19 12.66
N LEU A 59 -9.60 -11.16 11.77
CA LEU A 59 -8.74 -11.03 10.59
C LEU A 59 -9.40 -10.27 9.44
N ILE A 60 -10.67 -10.58 9.12
CA ILE A 60 -11.45 -9.97 8.03
C ILE A 60 -11.94 -8.57 8.39
N GLN A 61 -12.46 -8.38 9.61
CA GLN A 61 -13.05 -7.10 10.01
C GLN A 61 -12.00 -6.03 10.32
N ASN A 62 -10.74 -6.42 10.52
CA ASN A 62 -9.69 -5.44 10.74
C ASN A 62 -9.05 -5.04 9.39
N PRO A 63 -9.31 -3.81 8.90
CA PRO A 63 -8.78 -3.37 7.62
C PRO A 63 -7.25 -3.35 7.58
N VAL A 64 -6.58 -3.27 8.74
CA VAL A 64 -5.10 -3.33 8.84
C VAL A 64 -4.53 -4.65 8.29
N ASN A 65 -5.27 -5.75 8.37
CA ASN A 65 -4.80 -7.03 7.83
C ASN A 65 -4.91 -7.13 6.31
N ARG A 66 -5.80 -6.33 5.72
CA ARG A 66 -6.02 -6.22 4.26
C ARG A 66 -5.12 -5.16 3.63
N GLU A 67 -4.21 -4.59 4.42
CA GLU A 67 -3.38 -3.45 4.05
C GLU A 67 -2.06 -3.88 3.38
N ILE A 68 -1.69 -3.14 2.34
CA ILE A 68 -0.44 -3.29 1.59
C ILE A 68 0.26 -1.93 1.51
N ARG A 69 1.55 -1.89 1.86
CA ARG A 69 2.40 -0.69 1.76
C ARG A 69 3.76 -1.04 1.15
N PRO A 70 4.37 -0.17 0.32
CA PRO A 70 5.70 -0.41 -0.20
C PRO A 70 6.77 -0.32 0.91
N THR A 71 7.76 -1.21 0.85
CA THR A 71 8.89 -1.27 1.79
C THR A 71 9.92 -0.19 1.49
N ILE A 72 10.04 0.23 0.23
CA ILE A 72 11.01 1.25 -0.23
C ILE A 72 10.32 2.45 -0.88
N SER A 73 10.91 3.64 -0.72
CA SER A 73 10.46 4.85 -1.41
C SER A 73 10.73 4.74 -2.91
N ARG A 74 9.69 4.95 -3.71
CA ARG A 74 9.77 5.12 -5.17
C ARG A 74 8.89 6.27 -5.59
N SER A 75 9.03 6.74 -6.83
CA SER A 75 8.17 7.80 -7.36
C SER A 75 6.94 7.20 -8.04
N TYR A 76 5.80 7.22 -7.36
CA TYR A 76 4.51 6.77 -7.90
C TYR A 76 3.75 7.96 -8.48
N SER A 77 3.42 7.93 -9.77
CA SER A 77 2.67 9.04 -10.40
C SER A 77 1.20 9.05 -9.96
N ARG A 78 0.54 10.22 -10.05
CA ARG A 78 -0.92 10.32 -9.81
C ARG A 78 -1.73 9.38 -10.71
N GLY A 79 -1.34 9.27 -11.99
CA GLY A 79 -1.97 8.38 -12.95
C GLY A 79 -1.84 6.90 -12.56
N TRP A 80 -0.66 6.50 -12.08
CA TRP A 80 -0.41 5.13 -11.61
C TRP A 80 -1.29 4.77 -10.41
N ILE A 81 -1.42 5.66 -9.42
CA ILE A 81 -2.31 5.46 -8.26
C ILE A 81 -3.79 5.39 -8.67
N LYS A 82 -4.20 6.20 -9.66
CA LYS A 82 -5.55 6.15 -10.20
C LYS A 82 -5.84 4.82 -10.90
N ALA A 83 -4.91 4.33 -11.73
CA ALA A 83 -5.03 3.02 -12.37
C ALA A 83 -5.07 1.88 -11.34
N LEU A 84 -4.31 2.00 -10.25
CA LEU A 84 -4.33 1.03 -9.17
C LEU A 84 -5.71 0.93 -8.48
N ASN A 85 -6.37 2.07 -8.26
CA ASN A 85 -7.73 2.13 -7.71
C ASN A 85 -8.82 1.54 -8.64
N GLN A 86 -8.53 1.35 -9.93
CA GLN A 86 -9.47 0.78 -10.89
C GLN A 86 -9.43 -0.76 -10.90
N ARG A 87 -8.48 -1.38 -10.19
CA ARG A 87 -8.35 -2.84 -10.15
C ARG A 87 -9.49 -3.49 -9.34
N PRO A 88 -10.01 -4.65 -9.78
CA PRO A 88 -11.11 -5.32 -9.09
C PRO A 88 -10.72 -5.88 -7.71
N GLU A 89 -9.43 -6.13 -7.46
CA GLU A 89 -8.93 -6.62 -6.16
C GLU A 89 -8.70 -5.50 -5.15
N VAL A 90 -8.66 -4.26 -5.60
CA VAL A 90 -8.37 -3.08 -4.76
C VAL A 90 -9.68 -2.48 -4.28
N GLU A 91 -9.78 -2.26 -2.96
CA GLU A 91 -10.87 -1.50 -2.35
C GLU A 91 -10.57 0.00 -2.41
N LEU A 92 -9.35 0.37 -1.99
CA LEU A 92 -8.88 1.75 -2.02
C LEU A 92 -7.35 1.83 -1.95
N ALA A 93 -6.74 2.69 -2.75
CA ALA A 93 -5.32 3.04 -2.69
C ALA A 93 -5.15 4.55 -2.49
N ILE A 94 -4.55 4.91 -1.35
CA ILE A 94 -4.29 6.28 -0.94
C ILE A 94 -2.79 6.55 -1.06
N PRO A 95 -2.36 7.56 -1.83
CA PRO A 95 -0.95 7.88 -1.95
C PRO A 95 -0.42 8.57 -0.69
N ASN A 96 0.90 8.46 -0.47
CA ASN A 96 1.60 9.12 0.61
C ASN A 96 2.82 9.90 0.09
N THR A 97 2.98 11.13 0.56
CA THR A 97 4.02 12.07 0.11
C THR A 97 5.42 11.71 0.63
N ARG A 98 5.51 10.91 1.69
CA ARG A 98 6.75 10.44 2.30
C ARG A 98 6.65 8.93 2.58
N GLN A 99 7.76 8.22 2.46
CA GLN A 99 7.85 6.80 2.88
C GLN A 99 7.85 6.69 4.41
N LEU A 100 8.55 7.61 5.08
CA LEU A 100 8.55 7.77 6.53
C LEU A 100 7.44 8.75 6.93
N SER A 101 6.85 8.53 8.10
CA SER A 101 5.76 9.34 8.67
C SER A 101 5.98 10.85 8.50
N ALA A 102 5.07 11.51 7.78
CA ALA A 102 5.00 12.96 7.80
C ALA A 102 4.53 13.38 9.20
N SER A 103 5.20 14.35 9.82
CA SER A 103 4.82 14.87 11.13
C SER A 103 4.54 16.35 11.09
N VAL A 104 3.61 16.79 11.93
CA VAL A 104 3.20 18.19 12.12
C VAL A 104 3.09 18.49 13.61
N LEU A 105 3.11 19.78 13.95
CA LEU A 105 2.80 20.25 15.30
C LEU A 105 1.30 20.53 15.36
N VAL A 106 0.62 20.00 16.38
CA VAL A 106 -0.82 20.12 16.55
C VAL A 106 -1.11 20.63 17.95
N ARG A 107 -2.04 21.56 18.07
CA ARG A 107 -2.59 22.02 19.36
C ARG A 107 -4.08 22.31 19.25
N LEU A 108 -4.79 22.30 20.37
CA LEU A 108 -6.14 22.85 20.42
C LEU A 108 -6.12 24.38 20.23
N LYS A 109 -7.13 24.92 19.56
CA LYS A 109 -7.35 26.36 19.46
C LYS A 109 -7.61 26.93 20.88
N GLY A 110 -6.79 27.89 21.30
CA GLY A 110 -6.77 28.41 22.68
C GLY A 110 -5.83 27.67 23.65
N GLY A 111 -5.34 26.48 23.28
CA GLY A 111 -4.35 25.72 24.06
C GLY A 111 -2.91 26.18 23.79
N LYS A 112 -2.06 26.11 24.83
CA LYS A 112 -0.62 26.44 24.74
C LYS A 112 0.28 25.24 24.38
N GLN A 113 -0.19 24.01 24.58
CA GLN A 113 0.63 22.81 24.42
C GLN A 113 0.58 22.30 22.97
N GLU A 114 1.73 22.33 22.28
CA GLU A 114 1.90 21.71 20.96
C GLU A 114 2.38 20.27 21.11
N THR A 115 1.76 19.36 20.37
CA THR A 115 2.15 17.96 20.30
C THR A 115 2.57 17.63 18.88
N ARG A 116 3.74 17.00 18.73
CA ARG A 116 4.16 16.46 17.43
C ARG A 116 3.35 15.20 17.14
N MET A 117 2.72 15.16 15.97
CA MET A 117 1.84 14.07 15.58
C MET A 117 2.13 13.62 14.15
N GLU A 118 1.99 12.32 13.91
CA GLU A 118 2.00 11.78 12.56
C GLU A 118 0.71 12.18 11.83
N ILE A 119 0.87 12.70 10.62
CA ILE A 119 -0.24 13.02 9.73
C ILE A 119 -0.35 11.95 8.65
N VAL A 120 -1.56 11.42 8.47
CA VAL A 120 -1.85 10.30 7.56
C VAL A 120 -2.93 10.73 6.58
N PRO A 121 -2.73 10.55 5.27
CA PRO A 121 -3.76 10.89 4.30
C PRO A 121 -4.90 9.87 4.35
N THR A 122 -6.12 10.34 4.17
CA THR A 122 -7.33 9.53 3.99
C THR A 122 -8.09 10.02 2.76
N ALA A 123 -9.06 9.23 2.32
CA ALA A 123 -9.89 9.50 1.16
C ALA A 123 -11.33 8.99 1.40
N PRO A 124 -12.32 9.46 0.63
CA PRO A 124 -13.66 8.90 0.66
C PRO A 124 -13.65 7.38 0.50
N GLY A 125 -14.39 6.68 1.36
CA GLY A 125 -14.42 5.21 1.37
C GLY A 125 -13.28 4.54 2.15
N ASP A 126 -12.43 5.28 2.88
CA ASP A 126 -11.31 4.69 3.63
C ASP A 126 -11.78 3.63 4.65
N PRO A 127 -11.49 2.33 4.42
CA PRO A 127 -11.95 1.26 5.29
C PRO A 127 -11.38 1.37 6.70
N LEU A 128 -10.18 1.96 6.85
CA LEU A 128 -9.56 2.13 8.16
C LEU A 128 -10.36 3.05 9.07
N LEU A 129 -11.04 4.07 8.53
CA LEU A 129 -11.86 4.97 9.34
C LEU A 129 -13.27 4.42 9.51
N LEU A 130 -13.91 4.05 8.39
CA LEU A 130 -15.31 3.63 8.37
C LEU A 130 -15.57 2.38 9.22
N GLN A 131 -14.68 1.39 9.15
CA GLN A 131 -14.80 0.15 9.95
C GLN A 131 -14.38 0.35 11.41
N ASN A 132 -13.81 1.50 11.77
CA ASN A 132 -13.37 1.84 13.13
C ASN A 132 -14.15 3.02 13.70
N ARG A 133 -15.44 3.13 13.33
CA ARG A 133 -16.44 4.07 13.87
C ARG A 133 -16.05 5.55 13.73
N ALA A 134 -15.16 5.88 12.81
CA ALA A 134 -14.81 7.25 12.48
C ALA A 134 -15.38 7.64 11.11
N PRO A 135 -15.90 8.87 10.96
CA PRO A 135 -16.26 9.38 9.65
C PRO A 135 -15.00 9.61 8.80
N VAL A 136 -15.14 9.69 7.48
CA VAL A 136 -14.07 10.26 6.64
C VAL A 136 -14.16 11.79 6.75
N PRO A 137 -13.06 12.51 7.06
CA PRO A 137 -13.09 13.97 7.19
C PRO A 137 -13.42 14.65 5.86
N GLY A 138 -14.28 15.67 5.90
CA GLY A 138 -14.51 16.59 4.79
C GLY A 138 -13.42 17.66 4.62
N GLU A 139 -13.64 18.62 3.72
CA GLU A 139 -12.74 19.76 3.58
C GLU A 139 -12.68 20.59 4.88
N GLY A 140 -11.46 20.98 5.31
CA GLY A 140 -11.24 21.71 6.57
C GLY A 140 -11.49 20.88 7.84
N GLN A 141 -11.71 19.57 7.70
CA GLN A 141 -11.89 18.66 8.83
C GLN A 141 -10.72 17.68 8.97
N CYS A 142 -10.64 17.05 10.13
CA CYS A 142 -9.70 15.97 10.42
C CYS A 142 -10.33 14.94 11.35
N VAL A 143 -9.73 13.75 11.39
CA VAL A 143 -10.05 12.71 12.37
C VAL A 143 -8.81 12.41 13.18
N LEU A 144 -8.96 12.29 14.49
CA LEU A 144 -7.87 11.93 15.38
C LEU A 144 -7.95 10.44 15.73
N SER A 145 -6.83 9.78 16.02
CA SER A 145 -6.91 8.51 16.75
C SER A 145 -7.34 8.75 18.20
N GLN A 146 -7.89 7.73 18.86
CA GLN A 146 -8.25 7.82 20.28
C GLN A 146 -7.07 8.27 21.16
N GLU A 147 -5.86 7.79 20.87
CA GLU A 147 -4.64 8.21 21.58
C GLU A 147 -4.28 9.68 21.30
N ALA A 148 -4.51 10.17 20.08
CA ALA A 148 -4.31 11.58 19.76
C ALA A 148 -5.33 12.49 20.48
N MET A 149 -6.60 12.08 20.55
CA MET A 149 -7.64 12.77 21.33
C MET A 149 -7.23 12.88 22.80
N ARG A 150 -6.77 11.77 23.40
CA ARG A 150 -6.31 11.72 24.79
C ARG A 150 -5.11 12.63 25.04
N LYS A 151 -4.09 12.58 24.18
CA LYS A 151 -2.88 13.42 24.32
C LYS A 151 -3.17 14.90 24.18
N LEU A 152 -4.08 15.28 23.28
CA LEU A 152 -4.45 16.67 23.04
C LEU A 152 -5.51 17.19 24.01
N GLY A 153 -6.25 16.29 24.69
CA GLY A 153 -7.46 16.65 25.44
C GLY A 153 -8.62 17.11 24.54
N ALA A 154 -8.63 16.69 23.27
CA ALA A 154 -9.58 17.14 22.26
C ALA A 154 -10.88 16.30 22.25
N LYS A 155 -11.96 16.89 21.74
CA LYS A 155 -13.28 16.30 21.53
C LYS A 155 -13.76 16.52 20.09
N ALA A 156 -14.71 15.72 19.64
CA ALA A 156 -15.34 15.95 18.34
C ALA A 156 -16.04 17.32 18.34
N GLY A 157 -15.86 18.10 17.28
CA GLY A 157 -16.31 19.48 17.17
C GLY A 157 -15.24 20.52 17.49
N ASP A 158 -14.17 20.16 18.21
CA ASP A 158 -13.08 21.08 18.53
C ASP A 158 -12.32 21.52 17.28
N THR A 159 -11.64 22.67 17.37
CA THR A 159 -10.77 23.16 16.31
C THR A 159 -9.31 22.99 16.71
N LEU A 160 -8.55 22.30 15.87
CA LEU A 160 -7.11 22.14 15.99
C LEU A 160 -6.40 23.20 15.17
N VAL A 161 -5.32 23.73 15.72
CA VAL A 161 -4.34 24.50 14.96
C VAL A 161 -3.20 23.56 14.58
N VAL A 162 -3.01 23.36 13.28
CA VAL A 162 -1.97 22.51 12.72
C VAL A 162 -0.90 23.39 12.10
N THR A 163 0.33 23.21 12.58
CA THR A 163 1.50 23.99 12.18
C THR A 163 2.49 23.10 11.43
N THR A 164 2.81 23.51 10.21
CA THR A 164 3.94 23.00 9.44
C THR A 164 5.07 24.03 9.46
N ALA A 165 6.31 23.59 9.65
CA ALA A 165 7.46 24.48 9.75
C ALA A 165 8.51 24.12 8.69
N ARG A 166 9.17 25.14 8.14
CA ARG A 166 10.32 25.01 7.24
C ARG A 166 11.44 25.95 7.66
N ARG A 167 12.67 25.65 7.25
CA ARG A 167 13.82 26.53 7.43
C ARG A 167 14.28 27.05 6.07
N ARG A 168 14.24 28.36 5.87
CA ARG A 168 14.62 29.03 4.61
C ARG A 168 15.56 30.20 4.92
N GLY A 169 16.74 30.22 4.30
CA GLY A 169 17.73 31.29 4.54
C GLY A 169 18.17 31.42 6.01
N GLY A 170 18.12 30.34 6.79
CA GLY A 170 18.40 30.36 8.23
C GLY A 170 17.21 30.72 9.12
N VAL A 171 16.14 31.28 8.57
CA VAL A 171 14.91 31.68 9.29
C VAL A 171 13.88 30.55 9.30
N TYR A 172 13.17 30.39 10.41
CA TYR A 172 12.05 29.46 10.51
C TYR A 172 10.76 30.12 10.08
N GLU A 173 10.09 29.53 9.10
CA GLU A 173 8.79 29.99 8.62
C GLU A 173 7.72 28.94 8.95
N LYS A 174 6.54 29.40 9.39
CA LYS A 174 5.43 28.54 9.81
C LYS A 174 4.22 28.73 8.90
N GLY A 175 3.73 27.62 8.35
CA GLY A 175 2.41 27.53 7.73
C GLY A 175 1.43 27.02 8.77
N VAL A 176 0.37 27.78 9.03
CA VAL A 176 -0.63 27.47 10.05
C VAL A 176 -1.99 27.30 9.39
N MET A 177 -2.71 26.25 9.74
CA MET A 177 -4.10 26.07 9.33
C MET A 177 -4.95 25.59 10.51
N GLU A 178 -6.25 25.80 10.39
CA GLU A 178 -7.24 25.30 11.34
C GLU A 178 -8.00 24.11 10.74
N LEU A 179 -8.14 23.03 11.51
CA LEU A 179 -8.92 21.85 11.13
C LEU A 179 -9.93 21.51 12.22
N LYS A 180 -11.18 21.27 11.85
CA LYS A 180 -12.23 20.84 12.79
C LYS A 180 -12.17 19.33 13.01
N VAL A 181 -12.24 18.87 14.25
CA VAL A 181 -12.25 17.44 14.59
C VAL A 181 -13.63 16.87 14.27
N ALA A 182 -13.70 16.02 13.24
CA ALA A 182 -14.94 15.33 12.85
C ALA A 182 -15.26 14.13 13.75
N GLY A 183 -14.24 13.49 14.32
CA GLY A 183 -14.41 12.33 15.20
C GLY A 183 -13.08 11.70 15.61
N ALA A 184 -13.19 10.57 16.31
CA ALA A 184 -12.06 9.78 16.76
C ALA A 184 -12.12 8.36 16.19
N ALA A 185 -11.00 7.88 15.65
CA ALA A 185 -10.85 6.49 15.23
C ALA A 185 -10.56 5.59 16.44
N ASP A 186 -11.27 4.46 16.52
CA ASP A 186 -11.12 3.43 17.55
C ASP A 186 -9.65 2.97 17.68
N PRO A 187 -9.15 2.64 18.89
CA PRO A 187 -7.82 2.06 19.08
C PRO A 187 -7.47 0.88 18.16
N ARG A 188 -8.47 0.14 17.66
CA ARG A 188 -8.30 -0.92 16.66
C ARG A 188 -7.68 -0.43 15.35
N ALA A 189 -7.92 0.83 14.96
CA ALA A 189 -7.30 1.43 13.78
C ALA A 189 -5.81 1.73 13.99
N THR A 190 -5.45 2.20 15.19
CA THR A 190 -4.06 2.54 15.56
C THR A 190 -3.97 2.82 17.06
N THR A 191 -2.92 2.28 17.69
CA THR A 191 -2.56 2.61 19.07
C THR A 191 -1.71 3.89 19.16
N GLN A 192 -1.14 4.35 18.04
CA GLN A 192 -0.35 5.57 17.96
C GLN A 192 -1.22 6.81 17.80
N GLY A 193 -0.73 7.95 18.30
CA GLY A 193 -1.33 9.26 18.07
C GLY A 193 -1.19 9.69 16.61
N ARG A 194 -2.30 9.70 15.87
CA ARG A 194 -2.35 10.04 14.44
C ARG A 194 -3.43 11.06 14.13
N LEU A 195 -3.14 11.92 13.16
CA LEU A 195 -4.04 12.90 12.57
C LEU A 195 -4.36 12.46 11.13
N PHE A 196 -5.60 12.05 10.88
CA PHE A 196 -6.09 11.69 9.55
C PHE A 196 -6.68 12.92 8.84
N VAL A 197 -6.20 13.21 7.64
CA VAL A 197 -6.63 14.36 6.82
C VAL A 197 -6.80 13.96 5.37
N LEU A 198 -7.59 14.70 4.60
CA LEU A 198 -7.66 14.49 3.16
C LEU A 198 -6.30 14.73 2.49
N LEU A 199 -6.00 13.95 1.45
CA LEU A 199 -4.73 14.04 0.70
C LEU A 199 -4.31 15.49 0.33
N PRO A 200 -5.21 16.40 -0.14
CA PRO A 200 -4.82 17.77 -0.48
C PRO A 200 -4.21 18.55 0.68
N VAL A 201 -4.60 18.26 1.92
CA VAL A 201 -4.03 18.89 3.12
C VAL A 201 -2.57 18.46 3.31
N LEU A 202 -2.30 17.16 3.17
CA LEU A 202 -0.95 16.62 3.25
C LEU A 202 -0.06 17.14 2.11
N GLU A 203 -0.61 17.23 0.90
CA GLU A 203 0.09 17.79 -0.26
C GLU A 203 0.45 19.26 -0.04
N ALA A 204 -0.48 20.07 0.45
CA ALA A 204 -0.26 21.47 0.79
C ALA A 204 0.85 21.65 1.84
N MET A 205 0.79 20.90 2.95
CA MET A 205 1.79 20.97 4.02
C MET A 205 3.19 20.65 3.53
N GLU A 206 3.31 19.64 2.67
CA GLU A 206 4.59 19.24 2.15
C GLU A 206 5.08 20.15 1.01
N SER A 207 4.20 20.67 0.16
CA SER A 207 4.55 21.68 -0.85
C SER A 207 5.10 22.93 -0.16
N TYR A 208 4.50 23.35 0.95
CA TYR A 208 5.03 24.43 1.79
C TYR A 208 6.42 24.10 2.34
N LYS A 209 6.62 22.89 2.89
CA LYS A 209 7.95 22.44 3.36
C LYS A 209 8.99 22.41 2.24
N ASP A 210 8.57 22.10 1.02
CA ASP A 210 9.41 22.09 -0.19
C ASP A 210 9.68 23.52 -0.72
N GLY A 211 9.08 24.56 -0.12
CA GLY A 211 9.33 25.98 -0.43
C GLY A 211 8.23 26.66 -1.26
N GLU A 212 7.24 25.90 -1.71
CA GLU A 212 6.17 26.36 -2.59
C GLU A 212 5.18 27.28 -1.86
N ALA A 213 4.57 28.21 -2.60
CA ALA A 213 3.42 28.96 -2.11
C ALA A 213 2.20 28.04 -2.04
N VAL A 214 1.36 28.23 -1.02
CA VAL A 214 0.08 27.51 -0.91
C VAL A 214 -1.06 28.51 -0.77
N PRO A 215 -1.55 29.07 -1.90
CA PRO A 215 -2.54 30.15 -1.91
C PRO A 215 -3.83 29.79 -1.17
N ARG A 216 -4.27 28.53 -1.25
CA ARG A 216 -5.49 28.03 -0.59
C ARG A 216 -5.50 28.29 0.93
N TYR A 217 -4.33 28.34 1.56
CA TYR A 217 -4.19 28.60 3.00
C TYR A 217 -3.48 29.93 3.29
N GLY A 218 -3.26 30.78 2.27
CA GLY A 218 -2.56 32.04 2.41
C GLY A 218 -1.08 31.89 2.82
N TRP A 219 -0.48 30.72 2.61
CA TRP A 219 0.89 30.49 3.05
C TRP A 219 1.87 31.03 2.03
N PRO A 220 2.77 31.96 2.44
CA PRO A 220 3.71 32.56 1.53
C PRO A 220 4.72 31.51 1.08
N GLY A 221 5.09 31.57 -0.18
CA GLY A 221 6.17 30.78 -0.73
C GLY A 221 6.61 31.38 -2.04
N SER A 222 7.68 30.84 -2.60
CA SER A 222 8.08 31.15 -3.95
C SER A 222 7.56 30.05 -4.86
N LEU A 223 7.41 30.33 -6.16
CA LEU A 223 7.44 29.23 -7.12
C LEU A 223 8.73 28.43 -6.85
N PRO A 224 8.72 27.09 -6.95
CA PRO A 224 9.89 26.27 -6.71
C PRO A 224 10.87 26.44 -7.88
N GLN A 225 11.45 27.62 -8.03
CA GLN A 225 12.31 27.97 -9.14
C GLN A 225 13.50 27.01 -9.16
N ALA A 226 13.75 26.44 -10.33
CA ALA A 226 14.96 25.70 -10.58
C ALA A 226 16.15 26.67 -10.49
N TYR A 227 17.20 26.22 -9.83
CA TYR A 227 18.44 26.97 -9.64
C TYR A 227 19.57 26.24 -10.38
N PRO A 228 20.58 26.97 -10.86
CA PRO A 228 21.67 26.36 -11.59
C PRO A 228 22.57 25.53 -10.65
N LEU A 229 22.96 24.35 -11.12
CA LEU A 229 23.97 23.50 -10.50
C LEU A 229 25.12 23.28 -11.48
N TYR A 230 26.35 23.38 -10.98
CA TYR A 230 27.56 23.31 -11.79
C TYR A 230 28.40 22.10 -11.41
N ASP A 231 28.93 21.39 -12.40
CA ASP A 231 29.81 20.24 -12.19
C ASP A 231 31.25 20.68 -11.93
N GLY A 232 31.60 21.92 -12.27
CA GLY A 232 32.95 22.46 -12.14
C GLY A 232 32.99 23.95 -12.47
N ALA A 233 34.20 24.50 -12.55
CA ALA A 233 34.43 25.85 -13.06
C ALA A 233 35.82 25.95 -13.70
N VAL A 234 35.96 26.81 -14.70
CA VAL A 234 37.25 27.19 -15.28
C VAL A 234 37.66 28.53 -14.67
N VAL A 235 38.90 28.63 -14.20
CA VAL A 235 39.50 29.91 -13.82
C VAL A 235 40.48 30.29 -14.92
N ALA A 236 40.32 31.49 -15.48
CA ALA A 236 41.18 31.99 -16.55
C ALA A 236 41.66 33.40 -16.20
N GLY A 237 42.93 33.71 -16.48
CA GLY A 237 43.50 35.03 -16.24
C GLY A 237 44.78 35.27 -17.07
N PRO A 238 45.27 36.52 -17.10
CA PRO A 238 46.48 36.90 -17.83
C PRO A 238 47.77 36.47 -17.13
N GLN A 239 47.70 36.14 -15.84
CA GLN A 239 48.83 35.73 -15.01
C GLN A 239 48.59 34.34 -14.40
N PRO A 240 49.65 33.54 -14.16
CA PRO A 240 49.52 32.29 -13.43
C PRO A 240 49.11 32.55 -11.99
N LEU A 241 48.21 31.73 -11.46
CA LEU A 241 47.80 31.79 -10.06
C LEU A 241 48.86 31.12 -9.18
N ASP A 242 49.20 31.76 -8.06
CA ASP A 242 50.07 31.15 -7.05
C ASP A 242 49.46 29.88 -6.45
N ASN A 243 50.31 28.95 -6.04
CA ASN A 243 49.93 27.68 -5.43
C ASN A 243 49.11 27.88 -4.14
N THR A 244 49.39 28.93 -3.36
CA THR A 244 48.62 29.27 -2.16
C THR A 244 47.17 29.61 -2.52
N LEU A 245 47.00 30.42 -3.56
CA LEU A 245 45.69 30.79 -4.07
C LEU A 245 44.97 29.56 -4.61
N LEU A 246 45.63 28.72 -5.43
CA LEU A 246 45.06 27.48 -5.98
C LEU A 246 44.58 26.49 -4.92
N LEU A 247 45.32 26.34 -3.82
CA LEU A 247 44.91 25.54 -2.66
C LEU A 247 43.69 26.15 -1.97
N SER A 248 43.68 27.48 -1.79
CA SER A 248 42.57 28.19 -1.17
C SER A 248 41.25 28.00 -1.93
N LEU A 249 41.28 27.87 -3.27
CA LEU A 249 40.08 27.67 -4.10
C LEU A 249 39.35 26.34 -3.81
N ARG A 250 39.98 25.40 -3.10
CA ARG A 250 39.38 24.11 -2.68
C ARG A 250 38.82 24.14 -1.26
N ILE A 251 39.27 25.08 -0.42
CA ILE A 251 38.92 25.12 1.00
C ILE A 251 37.57 25.82 1.19
N ASN A 252 36.57 25.16 1.79
CA ASN A 252 35.24 25.73 2.08
C ASN A 252 34.48 26.27 0.85
N THR A 253 34.79 25.80 -0.35
CA THR A 253 34.15 26.24 -1.61
C THR A 253 33.33 25.15 -2.29
N GLY A 254 33.48 23.89 -1.89
CA GLY A 254 32.79 22.74 -2.50
C GLY A 254 33.54 22.08 -3.66
N PHE A 255 34.66 22.65 -4.11
CA PHE A 255 35.52 22.07 -5.14
C PHE A 255 36.54 21.09 -4.56
N TYR A 256 36.75 19.96 -5.23
CA TYR A 256 37.60 18.88 -4.76
C TYR A 256 39.03 18.96 -5.33
N ARG A 257 39.17 19.29 -6.62
CA ARG A 257 40.46 19.47 -7.31
C ARG A 257 40.56 20.85 -7.93
N SER A 258 41.77 21.40 -7.93
CA SER A 258 42.19 22.54 -8.75
C SER A 258 43.46 22.12 -9.48
N GLN A 259 43.46 22.17 -10.81
CA GLN A 259 44.61 21.78 -11.63
C GLN A 259 44.77 22.73 -12.81
N ALA A 260 46.02 23.04 -13.17
CA ALA A 260 46.29 23.69 -14.45
C ALA A 260 45.87 22.72 -15.58
N MET A 261 45.22 23.26 -16.61
CA MET A 261 44.74 22.45 -17.73
C MET A 261 45.27 23.03 -19.04
N GLY A 262 45.84 22.18 -19.89
CA GLY A 262 46.32 22.60 -21.21
C GLY A 262 45.17 22.97 -22.15
N ARG A 263 45.46 23.81 -23.16
CA ARG A 263 44.45 24.32 -24.10
C ARG A 263 43.66 23.21 -24.82
N GLU A 264 44.34 22.16 -25.28
CA GLU A 264 43.68 21.04 -25.97
C GLU A 264 42.79 20.22 -25.03
N GLU A 265 43.23 20.00 -23.80
CA GLU A 265 42.48 19.26 -22.79
C GLU A 265 41.24 20.04 -22.34
N LEU A 266 41.40 21.37 -22.20
CA LEU A 266 40.31 22.27 -21.87
C LEU A 266 39.30 22.39 -23.01
N LEU A 267 39.75 22.43 -24.27
CA LEU A 267 38.88 22.42 -25.44
C LEU A 267 38.08 21.12 -25.53
N LYS A 268 38.71 19.97 -25.24
CA LYS A 268 38.03 18.66 -25.19
C LYS A 268 37.00 18.60 -24.06
N THR A 269 37.32 19.16 -22.90
CA THR A 269 36.47 19.07 -21.69
C THR A 269 35.34 20.10 -21.66
N SER A 270 35.65 21.36 -21.98
CA SER A 270 34.75 22.52 -21.82
C SER A 270 34.17 23.04 -23.13
N GLY A 271 34.69 22.60 -24.28
CA GLY A 271 34.30 23.15 -25.58
C GLY A 271 34.81 24.57 -25.83
N LEU A 272 35.46 25.19 -24.85
CA LEU A 272 36.00 26.55 -24.93
C LEU A 272 37.47 26.52 -25.34
N SER A 273 37.84 27.42 -26.26
CA SER A 273 39.23 27.70 -26.60
C SER A 273 39.67 29.00 -25.94
N PHE A 274 40.90 29.06 -25.46
CA PHE A 274 41.50 30.26 -24.87
C PHE A 274 42.77 30.67 -25.64
N PRO A 275 43.06 31.99 -25.75
CA PRO A 275 44.30 32.49 -26.32
C PRO A 275 45.55 32.01 -25.56
N GLU A 276 46.72 32.06 -26.21
CA GLU A 276 48.00 31.60 -25.61
C GLU A 276 48.39 32.32 -24.33
N LYS A 277 48.01 33.59 -24.21
CA LYS A 277 48.31 34.41 -23.05
C LYS A 277 47.41 34.09 -21.84
N ALA A 278 46.41 33.24 -21.99
CA ALA A 278 45.50 32.88 -20.91
C ALA A 278 46.04 31.68 -20.13
N HIS A 279 46.24 31.87 -18.83
CA HIS A 279 46.51 30.79 -17.89
C HIS A 279 45.19 30.21 -17.39
N THR A 280 44.97 28.91 -17.64
CA THR A 280 43.69 28.24 -17.35
C THR A 280 43.82 27.13 -16.32
N TYR A 281 42.90 27.14 -15.36
CA TYR A 281 42.80 26.14 -14.31
C TYR A 281 41.39 25.57 -14.28
N PHE A 282 41.28 24.26 -14.05
CA PHE A 282 40.00 23.58 -13.92
C PHE A 282 39.73 23.22 -12.47
N LEU A 283 38.61 23.69 -11.95
CA LEU A 283 38.07 23.34 -10.65
C LEU A 283 37.00 22.26 -10.85
N SER A 284 37.22 21.07 -10.30
CA SER A 284 36.27 19.96 -10.42
C SER A 284 35.62 19.62 -9.08
N THR A 285 34.37 19.19 -9.14
CA THR A 285 33.63 18.66 -8.00
C THR A 285 33.90 17.16 -7.85
N LEU A 286 33.48 16.59 -6.72
CA LEU A 286 33.60 15.14 -6.54
C LEU A 286 32.75 14.43 -7.60
N GLY A 287 33.37 13.55 -8.39
CA GLY A 287 32.69 12.81 -9.46
C GLY A 287 32.55 13.56 -10.80
N SER A 288 33.24 14.70 -10.99
CA SER A 288 33.33 15.39 -12.28
C SER A 288 34.79 15.56 -12.77
N GLY A 289 34.99 15.59 -14.09
CA GLY A 289 36.29 15.81 -14.74
C GLY A 289 36.91 14.56 -15.40
N ALA A 290 38.10 14.73 -15.99
CA ALA A 290 38.87 13.65 -16.60
C ALA A 290 39.28 12.62 -15.53
N GLY A 291 38.72 11.40 -15.61
CA GLY A 291 38.91 10.33 -14.63
C GLY A 291 37.79 10.12 -13.61
N ALA A 292 36.61 10.72 -13.81
CA ALA A 292 35.44 10.48 -12.97
C ALA A 292 34.96 9.02 -13.05
N SER A 293 34.96 8.30 -11.92
CA SER A 293 34.22 7.04 -11.79
C SER A 293 32.72 7.34 -11.70
N THR A 294 31.88 6.38 -12.11
CA THR A 294 30.40 6.43 -12.18
C THR A 294 29.71 6.50 -10.80
N GLY A 295 30.30 7.23 -9.84
CA GLY A 295 29.81 7.45 -8.50
C GLY A 295 29.00 8.73 -8.32
N ARG A 296 28.63 9.00 -7.07
CA ARG A 296 27.80 10.14 -6.63
C ARG A 296 28.51 11.47 -6.93
N SER A 297 27.99 12.23 -7.90
CA SER A 297 28.46 13.59 -8.22
C SER A 297 27.91 14.60 -7.20
N SER A 298 28.77 15.49 -6.70
CA SER A 298 28.41 16.56 -5.75
C SER A 298 28.52 17.93 -6.42
N PRO A 299 27.54 18.33 -7.26
CA PRO A 299 27.57 19.62 -7.94
C PRO A 299 27.49 20.78 -6.95
N VAL A 300 27.98 21.94 -7.37
CA VAL A 300 28.00 23.18 -6.58
C VAL A 300 26.95 24.16 -7.08
N ASP A 301 26.49 25.06 -6.20
CA ASP A 301 25.53 26.12 -6.54
C ASP A 301 26.20 27.48 -6.70
N GLU A 302 25.40 28.54 -6.90
CA GLU A 302 25.93 29.89 -7.07
C GLU A 302 26.65 30.42 -5.82
N LYS A 303 26.26 30.01 -4.60
CA LYS A 303 26.93 30.46 -3.36
C LYS A 303 28.34 29.91 -3.26
N ASN A 304 28.54 28.67 -3.72
CA ASN A 304 29.86 28.09 -3.84
C ASN A 304 30.75 28.87 -4.82
N LEU A 305 30.19 29.27 -5.98
CA LEU A 305 30.90 30.11 -6.94
C LEU A 305 31.22 31.49 -6.39
N GLU A 306 30.30 32.13 -5.67
CA GLU A 306 30.54 33.40 -4.97
C GLU A 306 31.69 33.30 -3.97
N ALA A 307 31.79 32.19 -3.23
CA ALA A 307 32.90 31.93 -2.32
C ALA A 307 34.25 31.84 -3.06
N VAL A 308 34.27 31.27 -4.27
CA VAL A 308 35.47 31.23 -5.12
C VAL A 308 35.79 32.61 -5.68
N ARG A 309 34.80 33.33 -6.24
CA ARG A 309 34.96 34.72 -6.73
C ARG A 309 35.52 35.62 -5.62
N ALA A 310 35.05 35.43 -4.38
CA ALA A 310 35.55 36.20 -3.24
C ALA A 310 37.04 35.99 -2.98
N LYS A 311 37.56 34.78 -3.21
CA LYS A 311 38.99 34.45 -3.07
C LYS A 311 39.85 34.89 -4.26
N LEU A 312 39.25 34.96 -5.45
CA LEU A 312 39.91 35.46 -6.66
C LEU A 312 39.97 36.99 -6.74
N ARG A 313 39.36 37.71 -5.78
CA ARG A 313 39.43 39.18 -5.73
C ARG A 313 40.90 39.63 -5.67
N GLY A 314 41.30 40.44 -6.65
CA GLY A 314 42.66 40.96 -6.78
C GLY A 314 43.60 40.13 -7.67
N ALA A 315 43.19 38.96 -8.15
CA ALA A 315 44.02 38.06 -8.97
C ALA A 315 43.84 38.25 -10.50
N GLU A 316 43.12 39.29 -10.95
CA GLU A 316 42.78 39.55 -12.36
C GLU A 316 42.30 38.31 -13.15
N ALA A 317 41.61 37.39 -12.46
CA ALA A 317 41.14 36.14 -13.03
C ALA A 317 39.61 36.05 -12.97
N ALA A 318 39.00 35.51 -14.02
CA ALA A 318 37.57 35.26 -14.06
C ALA A 318 37.25 33.81 -13.73
N LEU A 319 36.10 33.64 -13.08
CA LEU A 319 35.50 32.34 -12.79
C LEU A 319 34.38 32.06 -13.78
N LEU A 320 34.54 30.97 -14.52
CA LEU A 320 33.66 30.57 -15.60
C LEU A 320 32.94 29.28 -15.18
N PRO A 321 31.64 29.32 -14.86
CA PRO A 321 30.91 28.14 -14.42
C PRO A 321 30.89 27.06 -15.52
N TRP A 322 31.07 25.80 -15.13
CA TRP A 322 31.12 24.69 -16.07
C TRP A 322 30.12 23.58 -15.69
N VAL A 323 29.49 23.05 -16.72
CA VAL A 323 28.55 21.92 -16.65
C VAL A 323 29.00 20.90 -17.69
N ALA A 324 28.91 19.61 -17.36
CA ALA A 324 29.22 18.56 -18.32
C ALA A 324 28.32 18.69 -19.56
N PRO A 325 28.85 18.47 -20.79
CA PRO A 325 28.08 18.64 -22.01
C PRO A 325 26.81 17.79 -22.04
N GLN A 326 25.72 18.34 -22.57
CA GLN A 326 24.42 17.68 -22.60
C GLN A 326 23.92 17.52 -24.02
N LYS A 327 23.48 16.31 -24.37
CA LYS A 327 22.85 16.04 -25.67
C LYS A 327 21.43 16.59 -25.69
N ALA A 328 21.11 17.33 -26.74
CA ALA A 328 19.80 17.91 -26.97
C ALA A 328 19.41 17.82 -28.44
N GLU A 329 18.12 18.04 -28.68
CA GLU A 329 17.55 18.05 -30.02
C GLU A 329 16.84 19.39 -30.22
N LEU A 330 17.20 20.07 -31.29
CA LEU A 330 16.56 21.32 -31.68
C LEU A 330 15.36 21.00 -32.56
N LEU A 331 14.19 21.48 -32.15
CA LEU A 331 12.92 21.29 -32.82
C LEU A 331 12.49 22.59 -33.52
N GLY A 332 12.01 22.45 -34.74
CA GLY A 332 11.45 23.54 -35.54
C GLY A 332 9.99 23.84 -35.19
N PRO A 333 9.41 24.87 -35.83
CA PRO A 333 7.98 25.16 -35.73
C PRO A 333 7.18 23.90 -36.13
N GLY A 334 6.28 23.44 -35.26
CA GLY A 334 5.53 22.19 -35.46
C GLY A 334 6.18 20.91 -34.88
N GLY A 335 7.31 21.02 -34.19
CA GLY A 335 7.90 19.91 -33.42
C GLY A 335 8.77 18.94 -34.22
N LYS A 336 9.06 19.25 -35.49
CA LYS A 336 9.98 18.46 -36.32
C LYS A 336 11.42 18.64 -35.86
N ALA A 337 12.16 17.54 -35.73
CA ALA A 337 13.59 17.56 -35.41
C ALA A 337 14.39 18.25 -36.53
N LEU A 338 15.18 19.26 -36.16
CA LEU A 338 16.06 19.99 -37.08
C LEU A 338 17.50 19.52 -36.99
N ALA A 339 18.02 19.35 -35.76
CA ALA A 339 19.39 18.91 -35.52
C ALA A 339 19.52 18.29 -34.13
N GLN A 340 20.45 17.33 -34.00
CA GLN A 340 20.97 16.91 -32.70
C GLN A 340 22.22 17.73 -32.39
N VAL A 341 22.28 18.30 -31.20
CA VAL A 341 23.36 19.19 -30.79
C VAL A 341 23.87 18.81 -29.40
N GLU A 342 25.17 19.01 -29.19
CA GLU A 342 25.78 18.92 -27.87
C GLU A 342 25.88 20.34 -27.29
N LEU A 343 25.27 20.53 -26.12
CA LEU A 343 25.17 21.80 -25.45
C LEU A 343 26.35 22.01 -24.51
N TYR A 344 27.07 23.11 -24.73
CA TYR A 344 28.15 23.57 -23.87
C TYR A 344 27.77 24.89 -23.19
N ALA A 345 28.21 25.06 -21.93
CA ALA A 345 28.07 26.32 -21.22
C ALA A 345 29.12 27.32 -21.73
N LEU A 346 28.69 28.44 -22.31
CA LEU A 346 29.57 29.55 -22.67
C LEU A 346 29.40 30.69 -21.67
N PRO A 347 30.37 30.94 -20.79
CA PRO A 347 30.28 31.98 -19.76
C PRO A 347 30.24 33.38 -20.37
N GLY A 348 29.61 34.34 -19.67
CA GLY A 348 29.69 35.76 -20.05
C GLY A 348 31.11 36.31 -19.90
N GLY A 349 31.58 37.08 -20.88
CA GLY A 349 32.98 37.51 -20.99
C GLY A 349 33.30 38.86 -20.34
N GLY A 350 32.36 39.41 -19.56
CA GLY A 350 32.38 40.79 -19.07
C GLY A 350 33.58 41.13 -18.17
N ASP A 351 34.15 40.14 -17.48
CA ASP A 351 35.19 40.36 -16.45
C ASP A 351 36.61 40.02 -16.93
N LEU A 352 36.78 39.50 -18.16
CA LEU A 352 38.10 39.13 -18.70
C LEU A 352 38.66 40.21 -19.65
N PRO A 353 39.98 40.52 -19.56
CA PRO A 353 40.70 41.23 -20.61
C PRO A 353 40.46 40.61 -21.99
N ALA A 354 40.35 41.42 -23.04
CA ALA A 354 40.01 40.93 -24.38
C ALA A 354 40.93 39.81 -24.88
N GLU A 355 42.20 39.85 -24.49
CA GLU A 355 43.26 38.91 -24.85
C GLU A 355 43.26 37.59 -24.07
N THR A 356 42.37 37.43 -23.08
CA THR A 356 42.20 36.20 -22.28
C THR A 356 40.78 35.64 -22.33
N ARG A 357 39.89 36.25 -23.14
CA ARG A 357 38.51 35.80 -23.31
C ARG A 357 38.42 34.45 -24.02
N PRO A 358 37.44 33.61 -23.65
CA PRO A 358 37.15 32.40 -24.40
C PRO A 358 36.68 32.73 -25.82
N VAL A 359 37.00 31.83 -26.76
CA VAL A 359 36.50 31.83 -28.14
C VAL A 359 35.55 30.63 -28.29
N PRO A 360 34.31 30.84 -28.78
CA PRO A 360 33.75 32.08 -29.32
C PRO A 360 33.42 33.12 -28.24
N ALA A 361 33.33 34.40 -28.64
CA ALA A 361 32.91 35.46 -27.73
C ALA A 361 31.44 35.23 -27.31
N PRO A 362 31.07 35.45 -26.04
CA PRO A 362 29.72 35.20 -25.56
C PRO A 362 28.73 36.23 -26.15
N PRO A 363 27.73 35.79 -26.94
CA PRO A 363 26.74 36.68 -27.56
C PRO A 363 25.60 37.07 -26.59
N TRP A 364 25.74 36.76 -25.31
CA TRP A 364 24.67 36.94 -24.32
C TRP A 364 24.60 38.41 -23.85
N PRO A 365 23.40 39.02 -23.76
CA PRO A 365 23.25 40.33 -23.12
C PRO A 365 23.60 40.26 -21.64
N ALA A 366 23.90 41.39 -20.99
CA ALA A 366 24.18 41.43 -19.56
C ALA A 366 23.05 40.76 -18.74
N ALA A 367 23.41 40.03 -17.68
CA ALA A 367 22.43 39.34 -16.85
C ALA A 367 21.70 40.35 -15.93
N ASN A 368 20.37 40.40 -16.01
CA ASN A 368 19.56 41.15 -15.07
C ASN A 368 19.38 40.35 -13.78
N LYS A 369 19.60 40.98 -12.62
CA LYS A 369 19.32 40.35 -11.33
C LYS A 369 17.81 40.14 -11.16
N GLY A 370 17.38 38.89 -11.01
CA GLY A 370 15.99 38.52 -10.71
C GLY A 370 15.17 37.97 -11.89
N GLU A 371 15.72 37.97 -13.11
CA GLU A 371 15.09 37.31 -14.26
C GLU A 371 15.52 35.84 -14.36
N GLY A 372 14.68 34.99 -14.95
CA GLY A 372 14.98 33.56 -15.17
C GLY A 372 16.19 33.34 -16.10
N PRO A 373 16.65 32.09 -16.28
CA PRO A 373 17.79 31.82 -17.16
C PRO A 373 17.49 32.28 -18.59
N ARG A 374 18.48 32.92 -19.22
CA ARG A 374 18.40 33.36 -20.61
C ARG A 374 18.19 32.14 -21.53
N LEU A 375 17.07 32.12 -22.24
CA LEU A 375 16.69 31.03 -23.15
C LEU A 375 17.29 31.25 -24.54
N MET A 376 18.61 31.38 -24.60
CA MET A 376 19.34 31.67 -25.84
C MET A 376 20.22 30.49 -26.24
N LEU A 377 20.38 30.31 -27.54
CA LEU A 377 21.17 29.24 -28.14
C LEU A 377 22.06 29.80 -29.26
N MET A 378 23.36 29.62 -29.13
CA MET A 378 24.31 29.81 -30.23
C MET A 378 24.37 28.51 -31.02
N ALA A 379 23.61 28.45 -32.11
CA ALA A 379 23.36 27.22 -32.84
C ALA A 379 24.55 26.75 -33.68
N ALA A 380 24.67 25.43 -33.87
CA ALA A 380 25.64 24.82 -34.77
C ALA A 380 25.46 25.33 -36.22
N PRO A 381 26.54 25.47 -37.02
CA PRO A 381 26.48 26.01 -38.38
C PRO A 381 25.47 25.32 -39.33
N GLU A 382 25.22 24.03 -39.13
CA GLU A 382 24.28 23.22 -39.91
C GLU A 382 22.80 23.52 -39.59
N VAL A 383 22.52 24.27 -38.51
CA VAL A 383 21.17 24.67 -38.14
C VAL A 383 20.68 25.78 -39.07
N LYS A 384 20.04 25.38 -40.18
CA LYS A 384 19.37 26.28 -41.12
C LYS A 384 17.97 26.63 -40.63
N ALA A 385 17.88 27.33 -39.51
CA ALA A 385 16.62 27.79 -38.96
C ALA A 385 16.70 29.29 -38.61
N SER A 386 15.73 30.06 -39.09
CA SER A 386 15.57 31.47 -38.77
C SER A 386 14.12 31.70 -38.36
N GLY A 387 13.88 32.18 -37.14
CA GLY A 387 12.53 32.60 -36.72
C GLY A 387 12.12 32.18 -35.31
N GLU A 388 10.92 32.62 -34.93
CA GLU A 388 10.26 32.33 -33.66
C GLU A 388 9.70 30.89 -33.62
N GLY A 389 9.56 30.33 -32.42
CA GLY A 389 8.93 29.02 -32.23
C GLY A 389 9.88 27.81 -32.20
N LEU A 390 11.19 28.03 -32.14
CA LEU A 390 12.18 26.97 -31.91
C LEU A 390 12.10 26.45 -30.47
N ARG A 391 12.26 25.14 -30.30
CA ARG A 391 12.26 24.49 -28.98
C ARG A 391 13.46 23.58 -28.82
N LEU A 392 14.04 23.56 -27.64
CA LEU A 392 15.10 22.63 -27.28
C LEU A 392 14.50 21.48 -26.49
N ARG A 393 14.74 20.25 -26.93
CA ARG A 393 14.28 19.02 -26.28
C ARG A 393 15.48 18.26 -25.69
N LEU A 394 15.38 17.89 -24.43
CA LEU A 394 16.38 17.07 -23.73
C LEU A 394 15.74 15.85 -23.08
N LYS A 395 16.42 14.71 -23.19
CA LYS A 395 16.03 13.47 -22.52
C LYS A 395 16.74 13.36 -21.16
N MET A 396 15.95 13.36 -20.08
CA MET A 396 16.40 13.37 -18.69
C MET A 396 16.05 12.03 -18.00
N GLY A 397 16.61 10.93 -18.51
CA GLY A 397 16.23 9.56 -18.15
C GLY A 397 15.00 9.10 -18.96
N GLU A 398 13.91 8.75 -18.28
CA GLU A 398 12.60 8.44 -18.90
C GLU A 398 11.75 9.68 -19.21
N ARG A 399 12.25 10.87 -18.86
CA ARG A 399 11.52 12.14 -18.96
C ARG A 399 12.05 12.97 -20.11
N GLU A 400 11.19 13.80 -20.68
CA GLU A 400 11.59 14.79 -21.69
C GLU A 400 11.28 16.20 -21.16
N LEU A 401 12.22 17.13 -21.39
CA LEU A 401 12.04 18.55 -21.12
C LEU A 401 12.13 19.30 -22.45
N ALA A 402 11.08 20.02 -22.81
CA ALA A 402 11.02 20.81 -24.05
C ALA A 402 10.57 22.25 -23.77
N PHE A 403 11.39 23.23 -24.13
CA PHE A 403 11.15 24.66 -23.85
C PHE A 403 11.58 25.53 -25.04
N PRO A 404 11.00 26.72 -25.22
CA PRO A 404 11.37 27.62 -26.31
C PRO A 404 12.78 28.17 -26.14
N VAL A 405 13.48 28.37 -27.26
CA VAL A 405 14.81 28.99 -27.30
C VAL A 405 14.90 29.99 -28.44
N SER A 406 15.68 31.06 -28.24
CA SER A 406 15.98 32.06 -29.27
C SER A 406 17.41 31.88 -29.77
N LEU A 407 17.61 31.95 -31.08
CA LEU A 407 18.95 31.87 -31.67
C LEU A 407 19.70 33.20 -31.52
N THR A 408 21.01 33.10 -31.33
CA THR A 408 21.92 34.25 -31.44
C THR A 408 22.21 34.53 -32.91
N THR A 409 22.69 35.74 -33.21
CA THR A 409 23.07 36.17 -34.57
C THR A 409 24.32 35.46 -35.06
N GLU A 410 25.27 35.19 -34.17
CA GLU A 410 26.52 34.49 -34.49
C GLU A 410 26.34 32.97 -34.34
N PRO A 411 26.74 32.15 -35.33
CA PRO A 411 26.70 30.70 -35.23
C PRO A 411 27.89 30.16 -34.42
N SER A 412 27.73 28.98 -33.83
CA SER A 412 28.79 28.23 -33.17
C SER A 412 29.95 27.96 -34.14
N PRO A 413 31.22 28.05 -33.70
CA PRO A 413 32.38 27.79 -34.56
C PRO A 413 32.54 26.30 -34.95
N ARG A 414 31.77 25.38 -34.36
CA ARG A 414 31.93 23.93 -34.54
C ARG A 414 30.62 23.28 -34.92
N ALA A 415 30.68 22.38 -35.91
CA ALA A 415 29.57 21.48 -36.23
C ALA A 415 29.23 20.57 -35.04
N GLY A 416 27.95 20.29 -34.84
CA GLY A 416 27.39 19.46 -33.78
C GLY A 416 27.38 20.11 -32.39
N VAL A 417 28.01 21.27 -32.22
CA VAL A 417 28.19 21.95 -30.93
C VAL A 417 27.37 23.21 -30.91
N SER A 418 26.57 23.39 -29.86
CA SER A 418 25.85 24.64 -29.60
C SER A 418 26.15 25.15 -28.21
N PHE A 419 26.21 26.48 -28.06
CA PHE A 419 26.48 27.09 -26.76
C PHE A 419 25.20 27.67 -26.16
N ILE A 420 25.12 27.60 -24.83
CA ILE A 420 24.04 28.18 -24.03
C ILE A 420 24.61 28.97 -22.85
N PRO A 421 23.84 29.91 -22.28
CA PRO A 421 24.22 30.60 -21.05
C PRO A 421 24.47 29.61 -19.89
N PRO A 422 25.44 29.88 -19.00
CA PRO A 422 25.78 28.98 -17.91
C PRO A 422 24.62 28.75 -16.94
N GLU A 423 23.75 29.75 -16.74
CA GLU A 423 22.59 29.62 -15.86
C GLU A 423 21.58 28.61 -16.43
N LEU A 424 21.37 28.61 -17.75
CA LEU A 424 20.53 27.63 -18.42
C LEU A 424 21.16 26.24 -18.34
N ALA A 425 22.47 26.12 -18.63
CA ALA A 425 23.19 24.85 -18.52
C ALA A 425 23.07 24.24 -17.12
N GLY A 426 23.20 25.07 -16.08
CA GLY A 426 23.07 24.63 -14.70
C GLY A 426 21.66 24.19 -14.33
N VAL A 427 20.62 24.85 -14.85
CA VAL A 427 19.23 24.43 -14.64
C VAL A 427 18.93 23.11 -15.36
N LEU A 428 19.47 22.91 -16.57
CA LEU A 428 19.34 21.64 -17.29
C LEU A 428 20.07 20.51 -16.55
N ARG A 429 21.23 20.81 -15.96
CA ARG A 429 21.96 19.88 -15.09
C ARG A 429 21.15 19.48 -13.86
N LEU A 430 20.48 20.44 -13.20
CA LEU A 430 19.53 20.15 -12.13
C LEU A 430 18.42 19.21 -12.63
N GLY A 431 17.90 19.40 -13.85
CA GLY A 431 16.89 18.55 -14.52
C GLY A 431 17.26 17.07 -14.64
N GLN A 432 18.55 16.76 -14.74
CA GLN A 432 19.04 15.38 -14.78
C GLN A 432 18.84 14.66 -13.45
N THR A 433 18.92 15.38 -12.33
CA THR A 433 18.80 14.81 -10.98
C THR A 433 17.42 15.03 -10.35
N ARG A 434 16.76 16.15 -10.66
CA ARG A 434 15.43 16.53 -10.15
C ARG A 434 14.46 16.80 -11.29
N PRO A 435 13.16 16.50 -11.17
CA PRO A 435 12.19 16.90 -12.17
C PRO A 435 12.07 18.41 -12.23
N VAL A 436 12.16 18.93 -13.45
CA VAL A 436 12.02 20.33 -13.76
C VAL A 436 11.02 20.43 -14.90
N ARG A 437 10.11 21.38 -14.82
CA ARG A 437 9.16 21.76 -15.88
C ARG A 437 9.43 23.20 -16.29
N TYR A 438 9.17 23.51 -17.55
CA TYR A 438 9.18 24.89 -18.02
C TYR A 438 7.78 25.50 -17.82
N ASP A 439 7.74 26.68 -17.22
CA ASP A 439 6.54 27.50 -17.07
C ASP A 439 6.52 28.58 -18.17
N PRO A 440 5.64 28.47 -19.17
CA PRO A 440 5.58 29.41 -20.28
C PRO A 440 5.06 30.81 -19.87
N GLU A 441 4.26 30.92 -18.81
CA GLU A 441 3.70 32.21 -18.37
C GLU A 441 4.80 33.10 -17.78
N HIS A 442 5.64 32.52 -16.92
CA HIS A 442 6.70 33.25 -16.21
C HIS A 442 8.07 33.12 -16.88
N LYS A 443 8.17 32.39 -18.00
CA LYS A 443 9.42 32.05 -18.71
C LYS A 443 10.52 31.50 -17.80
N GLN A 444 10.13 30.67 -16.83
CA GLN A 444 11.01 30.14 -15.78
C GLN A 444 10.94 28.62 -15.72
N PHE A 445 11.93 28.02 -15.09
CA PHE A 445 11.94 26.59 -14.80
C PHE A 445 11.53 26.36 -13.36
N LEU A 446 10.63 25.41 -13.15
CA LEU A 446 10.12 25.05 -11.84
C LEU A 446 10.49 23.60 -11.52
N ILE A 447 10.99 23.35 -10.32
CA ILE A 447 11.18 22.00 -9.80
C ILE A 447 9.79 21.37 -9.64
N HIS A 448 9.57 20.26 -10.33
CA HIS A 448 8.35 19.49 -10.24
C HIS A 448 8.52 18.36 -9.23
N ARG A 449 7.51 18.17 -8.38
CA ARG A 449 7.44 17.06 -7.43
C ARG A 449 7.54 15.67 -8.10
N ARG A 450 8.39 14.80 -7.54
CA ARG A 450 8.56 13.38 -7.91
C ARG A 450 7.36 12.53 -7.43
N GLY A 451 6.15 12.76 -7.94
CA GLY A 451 4.99 11.93 -7.60
C GLY A 451 4.82 11.71 -6.08
N TYR A 452 4.35 10.54 -5.69
CA TYR A 452 4.23 10.10 -4.30
C TYR A 452 5.34 9.13 -3.94
N ALA A 453 5.87 9.23 -2.73
CA ALA A 453 6.98 8.40 -2.24
C ALA A 453 6.53 6.98 -1.83
N ALA A 454 5.27 6.84 -1.43
CA ALA A 454 4.67 5.59 -0.98
C ALA A 454 3.15 5.61 -1.24
N PHE A 455 2.48 4.52 -0.90
CA PHE A 455 1.03 4.43 -0.90
C PHE A 455 0.56 3.48 0.20
N ARG A 456 -0.72 3.58 0.54
CA ARG A 456 -1.43 2.66 1.41
C ARG A 456 -2.60 2.10 0.63
N LEU A 457 -2.59 0.80 0.41
CA LEU A 457 -3.62 0.09 -0.33
C LEU A 457 -4.38 -0.85 0.58
N TYR A 458 -5.69 -0.91 0.42
CA TYR A 458 -6.57 -1.90 1.03
C TYR A 458 -7.15 -2.81 -0.06
N THR A 459 -7.07 -4.10 0.18
CA THR A 459 -7.69 -5.13 -0.66
C THR A 459 -9.17 -5.31 -0.30
N ARG A 460 -10.02 -5.71 -1.27
CA ARG A 460 -11.45 -5.94 -0.98
C ARG A 460 -11.67 -7.13 -0.07
N SER A 461 -10.92 -8.21 -0.31
CA SER A 461 -10.91 -9.39 0.56
C SER A 461 -9.50 -9.71 1.04
N ILE A 462 -9.43 -10.32 2.23
CA ILE A 462 -8.20 -10.90 2.78
C ILE A 462 -7.57 -11.95 1.85
N ASP A 463 -8.36 -12.56 0.97
CA ASP A 463 -7.89 -13.53 -0.03
C ASP A 463 -6.99 -12.92 -1.12
N GLN A 464 -7.19 -11.64 -1.40
CA GLN A 464 -6.49 -10.94 -2.48
C GLN A 464 -5.13 -10.40 -2.05
N VAL A 465 -4.83 -10.39 -0.74
CA VAL A 465 -3.59 -9.84 -0.19
C VAL A 465 -2.36 -10.57 -0.74
N ALA A 466 -2.40 -11.90 -0.80
CA ALA A 466 -1.28 -12.70 -1.31
C ALA A 466 -1.05 -12.48 -2.82
N GLY A 467 -2.12 -12.54 -3.63
CA GLY A 467 -2.00 -12.31 -5.08
C GLY A 467 -1.53 -10.89 -5.44
N LEU A 468 -1.99 -9.87 -4.70
CA LEU A 468 -1.51 -8.50 -4.91
C LEU A 468 -0.06 -8.31 -4.44
N LYS A 469 0.37 -9.01 -3.38
CA LYS A 469 1.78 -9.04 -2.96
C LYS A 469 2.66 -9.55 -4.11
N GLU A 470 2.35 -10.72 -4.66
CA GLU A 470 3.09 -11.32 -5.78
C GLU A 470 3.08 -10.41 -7.02
N TYR A 471 1.94 -9.78 -7.32
CA TYR A 471 1.84 -8.79 -8.39
C TYR A 471 2.84 -7.63 -8.19
N PHE A 472 2.92 -7.04 -6.99
CA PHE A 472 3.87 -5.96 -6.72
C PHE A 472 5.32 -6.43 -6.78
N GLU A 473 5.62 -7.59 -6.21
CA GLU A 473 6.97 -8.18 -6.22
C GLU A 473 7.43 -8.51 -7.65
N SER A 474 6.52 -8.96 -8.54
CA SER A 474 6.81 -9.17 -9.97
C SER A 474 7.20 -7.89 -10.73
N GLN A 475 6.76 -6.73 -10.23
CA GLN A 475 7.12 -5.40 -10.75
C GLN A 475 8.36 -4.84 -10.02
N GLY A 476 9.03 -5.67 -9.21
CA GLY A 476 10.14 -5.31 -8.36
C GLY A 476 9.76 -4.35 -7.23
N ILE A 477 8.49 -4.26 -6.83
CA ILE A 477 8.03 -3.41 -5.72
C ILE A 477 7.85 -4.28 -4.49
N ASP A 478 8.81 -4.24 -3.57
CA ASP A 478 8.68 -4.95 -2.29
C ASP A 478 7.61 -4.29 -1.43
N VAL A 479 6.72 -5.09 -0.84
CA VAL A 479 5.60 -4.61 -0.03
C VAL A 479 5.51 -5.30 1.33
N HIS A 480 5.18 -4.52 2.36
CA HIS A 480 4.75 -5.01 3.66
C HIS A 480 3.27 -5.41 3.62
N THR A 481 2.99 -6.65 4.02
CA THR A 481 1.65 -7.23 4.12
C THR A 481 1.55 -8.20 5.29
N LYS A 482 0.34 -8.56 5.68
CA LYS A 482 0.05 -9.63 6.65
C LYS A 482 -0.20 -10.99 5.99
N ALA A 483 0.21 -11.17 4.73
CA ALA A 483 -0.10 -12.35 3.92
C ALA A 483 0.32 -13.68 4.58
N ALA A 484 1.50 -13.74 5.20
CA ALA A 484 2.00 -14.97 5.82
C ALA A 484 1.14 -15.43 7.01
N GLU A 485 0.76 -14.50 7.90
CA GLU A 485 -0.14 -14.77 9.03
C GLU A 485 -1.53 -15.22 8.53
N ILE A 486 -2.04 -14.59 7.46
CA ILE A 486 -3.30 -14.97 6.83
C ILE A 486 -3.26 -16.39 6.28
N LEU A 487 -2.18 -16.75 5.57
CA LEU A 487 -2.03 -18.09 4.99
C LEU A 487 -1.92 -19.17 6.07
N GLN A 488 -1.17 -18.93 7.14
CA GLN A 488 -1.07 -19.85 8.27
C GLN A 488 -2.42 -20.14 8.91
N VAL A 489 -3.24 -19.11 9.15
CA VAL A 489 -4.58 -19.29 9.74
C VAL A 489 -5.51 -20.06 8.79
N LYS A 490 -5.41 -19.83 7.48
CA LYS A 490 -6.17 -20.60 6.48
C LYS A 490 -5.74 -22.07 6.40
N GLU A 491 -4.45 -22.35 6.47
CA GLU A 491 -3.96 -23.73 6.50
C GLU A 491 -4.40 -24.45 7.77
N LEU A 492 -4.35 -23.77 8.92
CA LEU A 492 -4.86 -24.30 10.18
C LEU A 492 -6.35 -24.64 10.08
N ASP A 493 -7.16 -23.75 9.52
CA ASP A 493 -8.60 -24.00 9.29
C ASP A 493 -8.83 -25.21 8.36
N ARG A 494 -8.04 -25.34 7.29
CA ARG A 494 -8.14 -26.49 6.37
C ARG A 494 -7.78 -27.81 7.06
N TYR A 495 -6.68 -27.86 7.82
CA TYR A 495 -6.26 -29.08 8.51
C TYR A 495 -7.23 -29.47 9.63
N LEU A 496 -7.67 -28.49 10.43
CA LEU A 496 -8.71 -28.72 11.42
C LEU A 496 -9.98 -29.25 10.76
N SER A 497 -10.43 -28.62 9.68
CA SER A 497 -11.59 -29.08 8.90
C SER A 497 -11.48 -30.52 8.43
N LEU A 498 -10.30 -30.94 7.98
CA LEU A 498 -10.05 -32.31 7.53
C LEU A 498 -10.11 -33.31 8.69
N ILE A 499 -9.43 -33.02 9.80
CA ILE A 499 -9.45 -33.86 11.01
C ILE A 499 -10.89 -34.00 11.51
N PHE A 500 -11.66 -32.92 11.49
CA PHE A 500 -13.07 -32.95 11.91
C PHE A 500 -13.93 -33.83 11.03
N TRP A 501 -13.81 -33.74 9.71
CA TRP A 501 -14.53 -34.63 8.80
C TRP A 501 -14.15 -36.10 9.01
N LEU A 502 -12.89 -36.38 9.33
CA LEU A 502 -12.42 -37.73 9.63
C LEU A 502 -13.06 -38.27 10.93
N ILE A 503 -13.04 -37.50 12.02
CA ILE A 503 -13.66 -37.87 13.30
C ILE A 503 -15.19 -38.01 13.15
N ALA A 504 -15.82 -37.10 12.42
CA ALA A 504 -17.25 -37.17 12.11
C ALA A 504 -17.59 -38.44 11.34
N ALA A 505 -16.84 -38.78 10.30
CA ALA A 505 -17.06 -40.00 9.52
C ALA A 505 -16.96 -41.26 10.38
N VAL A 506 -15.93 -41.35 11.24
CA VAL A 506 -15.75 -42.48 12.18
C VAL A 506 -16.88 -42.54 13.19
N GLY A 507 -17.27 -41.40 13.78
CA GLY A 507 -18.37 -41.33 14.74
C GLY A 507 -19.72 -41.72 14.14
N ILE A 508 -20.02 -41.25 12.93
CA ILE A 508 -21.24 -41.60 12.18
C ILE A 508 -21.26 -43.09 11.86
N ALA A 509 -20.14 -43.64 11.37
CA ALA A 509 -20.04 -45.07 11.07
C ALA A 509 -20.21 -45.94 12.32
N GLY A 510 -19.56 -45.58 13.43
CA GLY A 510 -19.69 -46.27 14.71
C GLY A 510 -21.10 -46.17 15.31
N GLY A 511 -21.71 -44.98 15.26
CA GLY A 511 -23.08 -44.76 15.71
C GLY A 511 -24.11 -45.53 14.88
N ALA A 512 -23.96 -45.54 13.57
CA ALA A 512 -24.81 -46.33 12.68
C ALA A 512 -24.67 -47.83 12.95
N ALA A 513 -23.44 -48.34 13.12
CA ALA A 513 -23.21 -49.74 13.45
C ALA A 513 -23.83 -50.14 14.80
N SER A 514 -23.69 -49.30 15.83
CA SER A 514 -24.28 -49.51 17.16
C SER A 514 -25.82 -49.53 17.12
N LEU A 515 -26.42 -48.58 16.39
CA LEU A 515 -27.87 -48.54 16.16
C LEU A 515 -28.36 -49.79 15.42
N VAL A 516 -27.67 -50.22 14.37
CA VAL A 516 -28.02 -51.44 13.62
C VAL A 516 -27.96 -52.67 14.52
N ALA A 517 -26.88 -52.85 15.27
CA ALA A 517 -26.70 -53.99 16.16
C ALA A 517 -27.80 -54.03 17.23
N SER A 518 -28.16 -52.88 17.78
CA SER A 518 -29.18 -52.77 18.83
C SER A 518 -30.60 -52.99 18.33
N LEU A 519 -30.95 -52.41 17.16
CA LEU A 519 -32.25 -52.64 16.52
C LEU A 519 -32.40 -54.11 16.10
N TYR A 520 -31.34 -54.70 15.55
CA TYR A 520 -31.31 -56.13 15.23
C TYR A 520 -31.59 -56.99 16.47
N ALA A 521 -30.87 -56.74 17.57
CA ALA A 521 -31.07 -57.46 18.82
C ALA A 521 -32.49 -57.28 19.41
N SER A 522 -33.09 -56.09 19.26
CA SER A 522 -34.47 -55.82 19.70
C SER A 522 -35.49 -56.62 18.87
N VAL A 523 -35.31 -56.66 17.55
CA VAL A 523 -36.18 -57.42 16.63
C VAL A 523 -36.08 -58.92 16.91
N GLU A 524 -34.88 -59.45 17.13
CA GLU A 524 -34.68 -60.88 17.39
C GLU A 524 -35.36 -61.31 18.70
N ARG A 525 -35.26 -60.50 19.77
CA ARG A 525 -35.98 -60.76 21.03
C ARG A 525 -37.50 -60.77 20.89
N LYS A 526 -38.05 -59.98 19.96
CA LYS A 526 -39.50 -59.80 19.77
C LYS A 526 -40.08 -60.61 18.61
N LYS A 527 -39.29 -61.52 18.05
CA LYS A 527 -39.67 -62.34 16.89
C LYS A 527 -40.97 -63.13 17.12
N ARG A 528 -41.14 -63.68 18.33
CA ARG A 528 -42.32 -64.48 18.71
C ARG A 528 -43.59 -63.62 18.75
N ASP A 529 -43.51 -62.43 19.34
CA ASP A 529 -44.65 -61.50 19.44
C ASP A 529 -45.03 -60.92 18.07
N LEU A 530 -44.03 -60.61 17.23
CA LEU A 530 -44.25 -60.17 15.85
C LEU A 530 -44.89 -61.27 14.98
N ALA A 531 -44.56 -62.54 15.22
CA ALA A 531 -45.19 -63.68 14.55
C ALA A 531 -46.67 -63.84 14.95
N VAL A 532 -47.02 -63.62 16.22
CA VAL A 532 -48.42 -63.62 16.68
C VAL A 532 -49.22 -62.46 16.06
N LEU A 533 -48.66 -61.25 16.02
CA LEU A 533 -49.28 -60.10 15.34
C LEU A 533 -49.54 -60.36 13.85
N ARG A 534 -48.66 -61.13 13.19
CA ARG A 534 -48.84 -61.55 11.80
C ARG A 534 -50.01 -62.54 11.64
N LEU A 535 -50.19 -63.46 12.58
CA LEU A 535 -51.32 -64.41 12.59
C LEU A 535 -52.68 -63.70 12.75
N ILE A 536 -52.70 -62.57 13.46
CA ILE A 536 -53.90 -61.73 13.68
C ILE A 536 -54.25 -60.88 12.43
N GLY A 537 -53.44 -60.93 11.37
CA GLY A 537 -53.77 -60.34 10.06
C GLY A 537 -53.01 -59.06 9.69
N LEU A 538 -51.90 -58.73 10.37
CA LEU A 538 -51.05 -57.61 9.98
C LEU A 538 -50.24 -57.93 8.70
N PRO A 539 -50.30 -57.07 7.66
CA PRO A 539 -49.56 -57.30 6.42
C PRO A 539 -48.04 -57.10 6.60
N ARG A 540 -47.23 -57.87 5.85
CA ARG A 540 -45.74 -57.85 5.89
C ARG A 540 -45.14 -56.45 5.81
N GLY A 541 -45.69 -55.58 4.95
CA GLY A 541 -45.21 -54.20 4.79
C GLY A 541 -45.42 -53.30 6.01
N SER A 542 -46.38 -53.63 6.88
CA SER A 542 -46.60 -52.92 8.15
C SER A 542 -45.64 -53.38 9.25
N LEU A 543 -45.28 -54.67 9.28
CA LEU A 543 -44.28 -55.23 10.19
C LEU A 543 -42.88 -54.68 9.91
N LEU A 544 -42.52 -54.48 8.63
CA LEU A 544 -41.23 -53.89 8.24
C LEU A 544 -41.07 -52.42 8.67
N ARG A 545 -42.16 -51.70 8.94
CA ARG A 545 -42.12 -50.30 9.42
C ARG A 545 -41.87 -50.19 10.92
N PHE A 546 -42.05 -51.26 11.67
CA PHE A 546 -41.93 -51.25 13.13
C PHE A 546 -40.50 -50.92 13.62
N PRO A 547 -39.42 -51.58 13.15
CA PRO A 547 -38.05 -51.24 13.55
C PRO A 547 -37.61 -49.86 13.03
N VAL A 548 -38.20 -49.42 11.91
CA VAL A 548 -37.93 -48.10 11.30
C VAL A 548 -38.40 -46.98 12.21
N TYR A 549 -39.65 -47.05 12.69
CA TYR A 549 -40.17 -46.04 13.61
C TYR A 549 -39.40 -46.03 14.93
N GLN A 550 -38.99 -47.19 15.43
CA GLN A 550 -38.16 -47.27 16.64
C GLN A 550 -36.79 -46.63 16.45
N GLY A 551 -36.11 -46.94 15.34
CA GLY A 551 -34.83 -46.33 15.00
C GLY A 551 -34.92 -44.81 14.86
N VAL A 552 -35.98 -44.29 14.23
CA VAL A 552 -36.21 -42.85 14.09
C VAL A 552 -36.45 -42.17 15.45
N VAL A 553 -37.27 -42.76 16.32
CA VAL A 553 -37.55 -42.19 17.65
C VAL A 553 -36.30 -42.22 18.54
N LEU A 554 -35.53 -43.32 18.53
CA LEU A 554 -34.29 -43.44 19.28
C LEU A 554 -33.20 -42.48 18.79
N ALA A 555 -33.03 -42.38 17.46
CA ALA A 555 -32.08 -41.44 16.86
C ALA A 555 -32.47 -39.98 17.15
N GLY A 556 -33.77 -39.65 17.02
CA GLY A 556 -34.30 -38.32 17.32
C GLY A 556 -34.15 -37.95 18.79
N GLY A 557 -34.48 -38.86 19.70
CA GLY A 557 -34.32 -38.66 21.14
C GLY A 557 -32.85 -38.52 21.55
N GLY A 558 -31.96 -39.35 21.00
CA GLY A 558 -30.51 -39.22 21.21
C GLY A 558 -29.94 -37.91 20.66
N PHE A 559 -30.40 -37.45 19.49
CA PHE A 559 -30.02 -36.15 18.94
C PHE A 559 -30.49 -34.98 19.81
N LEU A 560 -31.73 -35.01 20.31
CA LEU A 560 -32.23 -33.99 21.24
C LEU A 560 -31.46 -33.96 22.56
N ALA A 561 -31.13 -35.14 23.11
CA ALA A 561 -30.28 -35.24 24.29
C ALA A 561 -28.88 -34.68 24.03
N ALA A 562 -28.28 -34.98 22.87
CA ALA A 562 -27.00 -34.42 22.46
C ALA A 562 -27.03 -32.89 22.33
N LEU A 563 -28.11 -32.33 21.78
CA LEU A 563 -28.31 -30.88 21.69
C LEU A 563 -28.46 -30.23 23.06
N GLY A 564 -29.20 -30.86 23.98
CA GLY A 564 -29.33 -30.39 25.36
C GLY A 564 -27.97 -30.36 26.07
N PHE A 565 -27.20 -31.44 25.96
CA PHE A 565 -25.84 -31.52 26.51
C PHE A 565 -24.91 -30.47 25.89
N PHE A 566 -24.94 -30.34 24.56
CA PHE A 566 -24.18 -29.32 23.83
C PHE A 566 -24.54 -27.92 24.33
N GLY A 567 -25.83 -27.59 24.45
CA GLY A 567 -26.29 -26.26 24.89
C GLY A 567 -25.81 -25.92 26.29
N ALA A 568 -25.95 -26.86 27.24
CA ALA A 568 -25.48 -26.68 28.61
C ALA A 568 -23.96 -26.46 28.67
N LEU A 569 -23.20 -27.29 27.95
CA LEU A 569 -21.75 -27.22 27.96
C LEU A 569 -21.21 -26.00 27.19
N ALA A 570 -21.82 -25.64 26.05
CA ALA A 570 -21.50 -24.44 25.29
C ALA A 570 -21.77 -23.17 26.10
N GLN A 571 -22.89 -23.11 26.84
CA GLN A 571 -23.17 -22.01 27.75
C GLN A 571 -22.11 -21.90 28.85
N THR A 572 -21.70 -23.04 29.42
CA THR A 572 -20.66 -23.09 30.46
C THR A 572 -19.30 -22.63 29.93
N ILE A 573 -18.92 -23.05 28.72
CA ILE A 573 -17.69 -22.60 28.06
C ILE A 573 -17.75 -21.10 27.78
N ASN A 574 -18.85 -20.61 27.20
CA ASN A 574 -18.98 -19.21 26.83
C ASN A 574 -18.97 -18.28 28.07
N THR A 575 -19.51 -18.72 29.22
CA THR A 575 -19.45 -17.93 30.47
C THR A 575 -18.07 -17.96 31.13
N LEU A 576 -17.40 -19.13 31.17
CA LEU A 576 -16.05 -19.25 31.73
C LEU A 576 -15.01 -18.45 30.96
N PHE A 577 -15.16 -18.37 29.63
CA PHE A 577 -14.21 -17.68 28.76
C PHE A 577 -14.66 -16.27 28.35
N ALA A 578 -15.76 -15.75 28.91
CA ALA A 578 -16.32 -14.43 28.60
C ALA A 578 -15.30 -13.28 28.76
N ALA A 579 -14.36 -13.41 29.70
CA ALA A 579 -13.31 -12.41 29.93
C ALA A 579 -12.32 -12.25 28.76
N HIS A 580 -12.23 -13.22 27.84
CA HIS A 580 -11.32 -13.21 26.70
C HIS A 580 -12.03 -12.93 25.35
N LEU A 581 -13.35 -12.72 25.37
CA LEU A 581 -14.19 -12.48 24.19
C LEU A 581 -14.51 -11.00 24.05
N HIS A 582 -14.42 -10.46 22.83
CA HIS A 582 -14.96 -9.13 22.54
C HIS A 582 -16.49 -9.15 22.47
N PRO A 583 -17.19 -8.00 22.60
CA PRO A 583 -18.64 -7.93 22.51
C PRO A 583 -19.15 -8.52 21.18
N GLY A 584 -19.94 -9.60 21.26
CA GLY A 584 -20.51 -10.31 20.09
C GLY A 584 -19.71 -11.52 19.61
N GLU A 585 -18.53 -11.80 20.17
CA GLU A 585 -17.79 -13.03 19.92
C GLU A 585 -18.30 -14.16 20.84
N SER A 586 -18.31 -15.40 20.34
CA SER A 586 -18.65 -16.59 21.12
C SER A 586 -17.71 -17.73 20.74
N PHE A 587 -17.07 -18.37 21.72
CA PHE A 587 -16.13 -19.48 21.47
C PHE A 587 -16.83 -20.74 20.97
N CYS A 588 -18.05 -21.00 21.42
CA CYS A 588 -18.82 -22.17 21.03
C CYS A 588 -20.19 -21.74 20.51
N ARG A 589 -20.39 -21.82 19.18
CA ARG A 589 -21.66 -21.53 18.52
C ARG A 589 -21.87 -22.49 17.36
N LEU A 590 -23.06 -23.09 17.30
CA LEU A 590 -23.48 -23.87 16.14
C LEU A 590 -24.35 -23.00 15.22
N PRO A 591 -23.96 -22.79 13.95
CA PRO A 591 -24.85 -22.17 12.97
C PRO A 591 -25.99 -23.12 12.60
N TRP A 592 -27.13 -22.55 12.20
CA TRP A 592 -28.33 -23.33 11.86
C TRP A 592 -28.13 -24.31 10.71
N GLN A 593 -27.19 -24.03 9.80
CA GLN A 593 -26.85 -24.89 8.66
C GLN A 593 -26.22 -26.21 9.11
N GLU A 594 -25.40 -26.18 10.15
CA GLU A 594 -24.67 -27.36 10.65
C GLU A 594 -25.55 -28.21 11.56
N LEU A 595 -26.52 -27.58 12.23
CA LEU A 595 -27.66 -28.27 12.84
C LEU A 595 -28.46 -29.06 11.80
N ALA A 596 -28.71 -28.47 10.63
CA ALA A 596 -29.40 -29.15 9.54
C ALA A 596 -28.57 -30.30 8.96
N ALA A 597 -27.25 -30.14 8.81
CA ALA A 597 -26.35 -31.19 8.34
C ALA A 597 -26.26 -32.37 9.32
N THR A 598 -26.12 -32.11 10.62
CA THR A 598 -26.10 -33.15 11.65
C THR A 598 -27.45 -33.87 11.77
N LEU A 599 -28.57 -33.15 11.64
CA LEU A 599 -29.90 -33.75 11.56
C LEU A 599 -30.05 -34.63 10.31
N ALA A 600 -29.57 -34.17 9.14
CA ALA A 600 -29.62 -34.94 7.90
C ALA A 600 -28.79 -36.22 7.98
N VAL A 601 -27.61 -36.16 8.60
CA VAL A 601 -26.75 -37.31 8.86
C VAL A 601 -27.41 -38.29 9.83
N ALA A 602 -28.00 -37.81 10.92
CA ALA A 602 -28.73 -38.64 11.87
C ALA A 602 -29.94 -39.33 11.21
N ALA A 603 -30.67 -38.61 10.34
CA ALA A 603 -31.76 -39.16 9.56
C ALA A 603 -31.27 -40.21 8.55
N LEU A 604 -30.16 -39.96 7.84
CA LEU A 604 -29.53 -40.91 6.92
C LEU A 604 -29.07 -42.17 7.63
N ALA A 605 -28.43 -42.06 8.81
CA ALA A 605 -28.01 -43.19 9.62
C ALA A 605 -29.22 -44.02 10.10
N ALA A 606 -30.29 -43.36 10.54
CA ALA A 606 -31.54 -44.02 10.94
C ALA A 606 -32.20 -44.74 9.75
N VAL A 607 -32.23 -44.12 8.58
CA VAL A 607 -32.77 -44.71 7.33
C VAL A 607 -31.90 -45.88 6.84
N LEU A 608 -30.57 -45.77 6.90
CA LEU A 608 -29.66 -46.86 6.53
C LEU A 608 -29.79 -48.05 7.49
N ALA A 609 -29.91 -47.79 8.79
CA ALA A 609 -30.13 -48.84 9.78
C ALA A 609 -31.47 -49.55 9.57
N ALA A 610 -32.53 -48.77 9.38
CA ALA A 610 -33.86 -49.24 9.00
C ALA A 610 -33.85 -50.10 7.72
N TRP A 611 -33.16 -49.64 6.68
CA TRP A 611 -33.08 -50.32 5.40
C TRP A 611 -32.30 -51.64 5.50
N ARG A 612 -31.18 -51.65 6.23
CA ARG A 612 -30.36 -52.85 6.42
C ARG A 612 -31.11 -53.91 7.24
N VAL A 613 -31.84 -53.51 8.29
CA VAL A 613 -32.69 -54.41 9.07
C VAL A 613 -33.87 -54.93 8.23
N SER A 614 -34.45 -54.11 7.34
CA SER A 614 -35.57 -54.52 6.48
C SER A 614 -35.21 -55.56 5.40
N ARG A 615 -33.92 -55.74 5.10
CA ARG A 615 -33.42 -56.73 4.13
C ARG A 615 -33.12 -58.11 4.75
N ILE A 616 -33.20 -58.24 6.07
CA ILE A 616 -32.99 -59.52 6.75
C ILE A 616 -34.34 -60.26 6.72
N GLU A 617 -34.43 -61.34 5.94
CA GLU A 617 -35.67 -62.10 5.78
C GLU A 617 -36.08 -62.76 7.10
N PRO A 618 -37.27 -62.47 7.65
CA PRO A 618 -37.74 -63.10 8.89
C PRO A 618 -38.14 -64.58 8.74
N ALA A 619 -37.80 -65.21 7.61
CA ALA A 619 -38.38 -66.48 7.18
C ALA A 619 -37.55 -67.72 7.52
N GLU A 620 -36.27 -67.60 7.93
CA GLU A 620 -35.45 -68.75 8.31
C GLU A 620 -35.76 -69.32 9.70
N ALA A 621 -36.39 -68.55 10.59
CA ALA A 621 -36.60 -68.97 11.98
C ALA A 621 -37.87 -69.79 12.25
N LEU A 622 -38.63 -70.13 11.21
CA LEU A 622 -39.76 -71.05 11.28
C LEU A 622 -39.38 -72.44 10.74
N ARG A 623 -38.09 -72.70 10.52
CA ARG A 623 -37.58 -73.95 9.95
C ARG A 623 -36.68 -74.76 10.90
N ASP A 624 -36.37 -74.20 12.08
CA ASP A 624 -35.51 -74.83 13.12
C ASP A 624 -36.31 -75.28 14.37
N GLU A 625 -37.64 -75.36 14.29
CA GLU A 625 -38.49 -76.22 15.14
C GLU A 625 -39.34 -77.09 14.22
#